data_AF-A0A2P8H4A8-F1
#
_entry.id   AF-A0A2P8H4A8-F1
#
_cell.length_a   1.000
_cell.length_b   1.000
_cell.length_c   1.000
_cell.angle_alpha   90.00
_cell.angle_beta   90.00
_cell.angle_gamma   90.00
#
_symmetry.space_group_name_H-M   'P 1'
#
loop_
_entity.id
_entity.type
_entity.pdbx_description
1 polymer ?
#
loop_
_entity_poly.entity_id
_entity_poly.type
_entity_poly.pdbx_seq_one_letter_code
_entity_poly.pdbx_strand_id
1 'polypeptide(L)'
;MFAKLKTIASLSILVGAVLLLAKVEETFKLYNIPYILIAFGFIFLIVSLLATNKEESLLCRIGLHRYERISRDSEIPAMFLYECERCGKKKKAASTI
;
A
#
# COMPACT_ATOMS: atom_id res chain seq x y z
N MET A 1 0.18 3.20 -18.19
CA MET A 1 -1.25 2.99 -17.86
C MET A 1 -1.51 3.09 -16.36
N PHE A 2 -0.73 2.38 -15.51
CA PHE A 2 -0.93 2.35 -14.04
C PHE A 2 -0.72 3.68 -13.30
N ALA A 3 0.22 4.52 -13.74
CA ALA A 3 0.37 5.87 -13.18
C ALA A 3 -0.92 6.72 -13.36
N LYS A 4 -1.58 6.58 -14.51
CA LYS A 4 -2.87 7.22 -14.78
C LYS A 4 -3.99 6.65 -13.90
N LEU A 5 -3.96 5.35 -13.62
CA LEU A 5 -4.92 4.68 -12.75
C LEU A 5 -4.81 5.17 -11.30
N LYS A 6 -3.58 5.29 -10.78
CA LYS A 6 -3.30 5.82 -9.45
C LYS A 6 -3.76 7.28 -9.31
N THR A 7 -3.52 8.11 -10.32
CA THR A 7 -4.01 9.50 -10.31
C THR A 7 -5.53 9.58 -10.34
N ILE A 8 -6.21 8.76 -11.14
CA ILE A 8 -7.68 8.73 -11.19
C ILE A 8 -8.27 8.27 -9.86
N ALA A 9 -7.71 7.22 -9.26
CA ALA A 9 -8.15 6.72 -7.97
C ALA A 9 -7.93 7.74 -6.84
N SER A 10 -6.77 8.40 -6.84
CA SER A 10 -6.47 9.51 -5.92
C SER A 10 -7.44 10.68 -6.10
N LEU A 11 -7.78 11.05 -7.35
CA LEU A 11 -8.75 12.10 -7.61
C LEU A 11 -10.14 11.72 -7.12
N SER A 12 -10.56 10.47 -7.33
CA SER A 12 -11.84 9.95 -6.84
C SER A 12 -11.99 10.10 -5.33
N ILE A 13 -10.94 9.71 -4.58
CA ILE A 13 -10.92 9.86 -3.12
C ILE A 13 -10.97 11.32 -2.72
N LEU A 14 -10.17 12.18 -3.37
CA LEU A 14 -10.11 13.60 -3.05
C LEU A 14 -11.46 14.29 -3.31
N VAL A 15 -12.08 14.03 -4.46
CA VAL A 15 -13.40 14.57 -4.79
C VAL A 15 -14.45 14.08 -3.78
N GLY A 16 -14.48 12.79 -3.46
CA GLY A 16 -15.40 12.25 -2.46
C GLY A 16 -15.20 12.89 -1.08
N ALA A 17 -13.95 13.06 -0.64
CA ALA A 17 -13.63 13.71 0.63
C ALA A 17 -14.05 15.18 0.65
N VAL A 18 -13.81 15.93 -0.43
CA VAL A 18 -14.26 17.32 -0.55
C VAL A 18 -15.79 17.42 -0.51
N LEU A 19 -16.51 16.52 -1.17
CA LEU A 19 -17.98 16.47 -1.15
C LEU A 19 -18.53 16.22 0.26
N LEU A 20 -17.90 15.33 1.04
CA LEU A 20 -18.25 15.09 2.45
C LEU A 20 -18.00 16.36 3.30
N LEU A 21 -16.81 16.94 3.19
CA LEU A 21 -16.43 18.11 3.98
C LEU A 21 -17.27 19.34 3.68
N ALA A 22 -17.67 19.52 2.41
CA ALA A 22 -18.54 20.60 2.00
C ALA A 22 -20.03 20.35 2.30
N LYS A 23 -20.38 19.22 2.95
CA LYS A 23 -21.77 18.83 3.29
C LYS A 23 -22.74 18.92 2.11
N VAL A 24 -22.25 18.64 0.90
CA VAL A 24 -23.02 18.75 -0.35
C VAL A 24 -24.16 17.73 -0.38
N GLU A 25 -24.05 16.68 0.43
CA GLU A 25 -25.08 15.67 0.68
C GLU A 25 -26.39 16.28 1.20
N GLU A 26 -26.30 17.24 2.14
CA GLU A 26 -27.47 17.90 2.74
C GLU A 26 -28.12 18.89 1.76
N THR A 27 -27.32 19.53 0.90
CA THR A 27 -27.79 20.57 -0.03
C THR A 27 -28.34 20.00 -1.34
N PHE A 28 -27.73 18.94 -1.87
CA PHE A 28 -28.05 18.39 -3.19
C PHE A 28 -28.68 16.98 -3.15
N LYS A 29 -29.01 16.45 -1.96
CA LYS A 29 -29.53 15.09 -1.75
C LYS A 29 -28.67 14.01 -2.44
N LEU A 30 -27.36 14.18 -2.39
CA LEU A 30 -26.40 13.25 -3.02
C LEU A 30 -26.31 11.90 -2.32
N TYR A 31 -27.07 11.66 -1.24
CA TYR A 31 -27.15 10.37 -0.54
C TYR A 31 -25.74 9.80 -0.29
N ASN A 32 -25.49 8.55 -0.68
CA ASN A 32 -24.23 7.85 -0.43
C ASN A 32 -23.17 8.06 -1.52
N ILE A 33 -23.38 8.97 -2.48
CA ILE A 33 -22.45 9.19 -3.60
C ILE A 33 -21.02 9.51 -3.13
N PRO A 34 -20.79 10.40 -2.13
CA PRO A 34 -19.44 10.70 -1.66
C PRO A 34 -18.74 9.46 -1.07
N TYR A 35 -19.46 8.65 -0.29
CA TYR A 35 -18.95 7.42 0.30
C TYR A 35 -18.61 6.37 -0.77
N ILE A 36 -19.44 6.23 -1.80
CA ILE A 36 -19.20 5.31 -2.92
C ILE A 36 -17.94 5.72 -3.69
N LEU A 37 -17.76 7.03 -3.97
CA LEU A 37 -16.56 7.56 -4.63
C LEU A 37 -15.27 7.26 -3.87
N ILE A 38 -15.31 7.40 -2.54
CA ILE A 38 -14.17 7.10 -1.67
C ILE A 38 -13.89 5.60 -1.67
N ALA A 39 -14.91 4.77 -1.43
CA ALA A 39 -14.76 3.32 -1.40
C ALA A 39 -14.21 2.78 -2.73
N PHE A 40 -14.75 3.25 -3.85
CA PHE A 40 -14.29 2.87 -5.19
C PHE A 40 -12.83 3.28 -5.42
N GLY A 41 -12.45 4.50 -5.02
CA GLY A 41 -11.08 4.98 -5.13
C GLY A 41 -10.08 4.14 -4.33
N PHE A 42 -10.44 3.73 -3.11
CA PHE A 42 -9.58 2.84 -2.30
C PHE A 42 -9.44 1.45 -2.92
N ILE A 43 -10.53 0.85 -3.39
CA ILE A 43 -10.51 -0.45 -4.07
C ILE A 43 -9.58 -0.39 -5.28
N PHE A 44 -9.69 0.64 -6.11
CA PHE A 44 -8.84 0.81 -7.28
C PHE A 44 -7.36 0.99 -6.92
N LEU A 45 -7.05 1.74 -5.86
CA LEU A 45 -5.68 1.87 -5.37
C LEU A 45 -5.11 0.52 -4.94
N ILE A 46 -5.87 -0.26 -4.16
CA ILE A 46 -5.44 -1.58 -3.68
C ILE A 46 -5.19 -2.52 -4.86
N VAL A 47 -6.11 -2.59 -5.83
CA VAL A 47 -5.96 -3.42 -7.03
C VAL A 47 -4.74 -2.98 -7.83
N SER A 48 -4.54 -1.67 -8.02
CA SER A 48 -3.37 -1.15 -8.72
C SER A 48 -2.07 -1.53 -8.00
N LEU A 49 -2.06 -1.53 -6.66
CA LEU A 49 -0.88 -1.87 -5.85
C LEU A 49 -0.56 -3.36 -5.97
N LEU A 50 -1.58 -4.22 -5.89
CA LEU A 50 -1.46 -5.67 -6.07
C LEU A 50 -1.03 -6.07 -7.48
N ALA A 51 -1.48 -5.35 -8.51
CA ALA A 51 -1.13 -5.59 -9.90
C ALA A 51 0.28 -5.09 -10.26
N THR A 52 0.77 -4.04 -9.60
CA THR A 52 2.08 -3.45 -9.91
C THR A 52 3.23 -4.20 -9.23
N ASN A 53 2.97 -4.82 -8.07
CA ASN A 53 4.01 -5.49 -7.31
C ASN A 53 4.30 -6.88 -7.90
N LYS A 54 5.55 -7.11 -8.33
CA LYS A 54 5.99 -8.33 -9.03
C LYS A 54 6.30 -9.50 -8.11
N GLU A 55 6.13 -9.34 -6.80
CA GLU A 55 6.47 -10.40 -5.85
C GLU A 55 5.50 -11.58 -5.96
N GLU A 56 5.99 -12.82 -5.86
CA GLU A 56 5.14 -14.00 -6.09
C GLU A 56 4.06 -14.16 -5.02
N SER A 57 4.38 -13.89 -3.76
CA SER A 57 3.44 -14.01 -2.65
C SER A 57 2.61 -12.74 -2.44
N LEU A 58 1.27 -12.88 -2.39
CA LEU A 58 0.33 -11.79 -2.10
C LEU A 58 0.67 -11.06 -0.79
N LEU A 59 1.08 -11.79 0.25
CA LEU A 59 1.47 -11.23 1.53
C LEU A 59 2.71 -10.33 1.41
N CYS A 60 3.66 -10.68 0.53
CA CYS A 60 4.82 -9.83 0.28
C CYS A 60 4.47 -8.61 -0.57
N ARG A 61 3.50 -8.71 -1.49
CA ARG A 61 3.01 -7.56 -2.28
C ARG A 61 2.40 -6.45 -1.43
N ILE A 62 1.78 -6.80 -0.30
CA ILE A 62 1.22 -5.85 0.68
C ILE A 62 2.21 -5.44 1.79
N GLY A 63 3.47 -5.88 1.71
CA GLY A 63 4.52 -5.52 2.66
C GLY A 63 4.63 -6.40 3.91
N LEU A 64 3.81 -7.44 4.05
CA LEU A 64 3.88 -8.42 5.15
C LEU A 64 4.93 -9.51 4.88
N HIS A 65 6.17 -9.07 4.73
CA HIS A 65 7.32 -9.95 4.54
C HIS A 65 7.66 -10.70 5.83
N ARG A 66 7.84 -12.02 5.74
CA ARG A 66 8.40 -12.83 6.82
C ARG A 66 9.90 -12.95 6.60
N TYR A 67 10.67 -12.30 7.47
CA TYR A 67 12.11 -12.21 7.38
C TYR A 67 12.77 -13.19 8.35
N GLU A 68 13.70 -14.00 7.83
CA GLU A 68 14.53 -14.89 8.62
C GLU A 68 15.97 -14.36 8.65
N ARG A 69 16.67 -14.54 9.77
CA ARG A 69 18.07 -14.12 9.93
C ARG A 69 18.97 -15.13 9.23
N ILE A 70 19.73 -14.68 8.25
CA ILE A 70 20.65 -15.56 7.50
C ILE A 70 22.07 -15.47 8.03
N SER A 71 22.59 -14.26 8.17
CA SER A 71 24.01 -14.06 8.50
C SER A 71 24.25 -12.75 9.23
N ARG A 72 25.44 -12.63 9.83
CA ARG A 72 25.96 -11.36 10.32
C ARG A 72 26.59 -10.60 9.16
N ASP A 73 26.41 -9.30 9.12
CA ASP A 73 27.01 -8.44 8.11
C ASP A 73 28.54 -8.45 8.23
N SER A 74 29.24 -8.61 7.10
CA SER A 74 30.69 -8.72 7.06
C SER A 74 31.42 -7.40 7.29
N GLU A 75 30.74 -6.26 7.06
CA GLU A 75 31.31 -4.92 7.20
C GLU A 75 30.98 -4.33 8.57
N ILE A 76 29.78 -4.60 9.09
CA ILE A 76 29.30 -4.03 10.35
C ILE A 76 28.84 -5.15 11.30
N PRO A 77 29.66 -5.53 12.31
CA PRO A 77 29.38 -6.67 13.20
C PRO A 77 28.07 -6.57 13.98
N ALA A 78 27.57 -5.35 14.19
CA ALA A 78 26.31 -5.06 14.87
C ALA A 78 25.06 -5.25 13.99
N MET A 79 25.23 -5.45 12.68
CA MET A 79 24.13 -5.67 11.74
C MET A 79 23.99 -7.13 11.34
N PHE A 80 22.74 -7.55 11.15
CA PHE A 80 22.39 -8.85 10.63
C PHE A 80 21.67 -8.69 9.29
N LEU A 81 21.93 -9.65 8.41
CA LEU A 81 21.26 -9.79 7.14
C LEU A 81 20.02 -10.68 7.35
N TYR A 82 18.87 -10.14 6.99
CA TYR A 82 17.61 -10.84 7.00
C TYR A 82 17.10 -11.01 5.58
N GLU A 83 16.53 -12.17 5.25
CA GLU A 83 15.96 -12.46 3.94
C GLU A 83 14.52 -12.92 4.08
N CYS A 84 13.66 -12.54 3.15
CA CYS A 84 12.29 -13.00 3.16
C CYS A 84 12.18 -14.40 2.54
N GLU A 85 11.68 -15.37 3.32
CA GLU A 85 11.47 -16.77 2.89
C GLU A 85 10.63 -16.90 1.61
N ARG A 86 9.76 -15.92 1.33
CA ARG A 86 8.77 -15.97 0.25
C ARG A 86 9.20 -15.25 -1.02
N CYS A 87 10.03 -14.22 -0.93
CA CYS A 87 10.36 -13.36 -2.08
C CYS A 87 11.86 -13.06 -2.23
N GLY A 88 12.72 -13.59 -1.35
CA GLY A 88 14.17 -13.40 -1.39
C GLY A 88 14.64 -11.97 -1.11
N LYS A 89 13.73 -11.06 -0.71
CA LYS A 89 14.09 -9.68 -0.41
C LYS A 89 15.00 -9.64 0.82
N LYS A 90 16.16 -9.01 0.68
CA LYS A 90 17.16 -8.86 1.75
C LYS A 90 17.03 -7.50 2.43
N LYS A 91 17.20 -7.47 3.76
CA LYS A 91 17.31 -6.24 4.56
C LYS A 91 18.44 -6.38 5.57
N LYS A 92 19.16 -5.29 5.81
CA LYS A 92 20.13 -5.19 6.90
C LYS A 92 19.47 -4.48 8.07
N ALA A 93 19.53 -5.07 9.26
CA ALA A 93 19.02 -4.45 10.47
C ALA A 93 19.86 -4.83 11.68
N ALA A 94 20.03 -3.89 12.61
CA ALA A 94 20.59 -4.19 13.92
C ALA A 94 19.64 -5.14 14.66
N SER A 95 20.19 -6.14 15.34
CA SER A 95 19.39 -6.98 16.22
C SER A 95 19.11 -6.19 17.49
N THR A 96 17.86 -5.78 17.69
CA THR A 96 17.35 -5.42 19.01
C THR A 96 17.16 -6.73 19.78
N ILE A 97 18.23 -7.20 20.44
CA ILE A 97 18.07 -8.13 21.55
C ILE A 97 17.58 -7.31 22.74
#